data_AF-A0A251XJ21-F1
#
_entry.id   AF-A0A251XJ21-F1
#
_cell.length_a   1.000
_cell.length_b   1.000
_cell.length_c   1.000
_cell.angle_alpha   90.00
_cell.angle_beta   90.00
_cell.angle_gamma   90.00
#
_symmetry.space_group_name_H-M   'P 1'
#
loop_
_entity.id
_entity.type
_entity.pdbx_description
1 polymer ?
#
loop_
_entity_poly.entity_id
_entity_poly.type
_entity_poly.pdbx_seq_one_letter_code
_entity_poly.pdbx_strand_id
1 'polypeptide(L)'
;MTTTQTTNINATLQQIAELTATGCDIVRVAVPHQDDADVLHILAKKSQIPIIADIHFQPRYVFTAIDAGVGAVRVNPGNIRKFDDQVGAIAKAAKAAGVSIRIGVNAGSLHPSLLQKYGKATPEALVESAVWEASLFEEHDFHDFKISVKHNDPVIMVKAYRLLAERGDWPLHLGVTEAGPAFQGTIKSATAFGILLSEGIGDTIRVSLSAPPAEEVKVGLQILQSLNLRERKLEIVSCPSCGRAQVDVYSLAEQVTEGLKHVNVPLRVAVMGCVVNGPARPARPSSASRPATAAGRSSSRARSSRPCPRPRSSRPSSRRPTASPRRCPPDPSAAPRSWSSPLLSPPARAGGVRPRAPAARRLC
;
A
#
# COMPACT_ATOMS: atom_id res chain seq x y z
N MET A 1 3.49 -11.82 3.80
CA MET A 1 3.83 -12.84 4.83
C MET A 1 3.50 -14.19 4.23
N THR A 2 4.26 -15.25 4.52
CA THR A 2 3.90 -16.59 4.05
C THR A 2 2.62 -17.09 4.73
N THR A 3 1.94 -18.03 4.08
CA THR A 3 0.73 -18.70 4.59
C THR A 3 0.91 -20.22 4.69
N THR A 4 2.05 -20.74 4.23
CA THR A 4 2.44 -22.14 4.42
C THR A 4 2.81 -22.42 5.87
N GLN A 5 2.70 -23.69 6.29
CA GLN A 5 3.28 -24.13 7.55
C GLN A 5 4.81 -24.08 7.44
N THR A 6 5.48 -23.45 8.39
CA THR A 6 6.92 -23.17 8.34
C THR A 6 7.74 -24.46 8.31
N THR A 7 7.28 -25.50 9.02
CA THR A 7 7.84 -26.86 8.96
C THR A 7 7.84 -27.49 7.56
N ASN A 8 6.93 -27.08 6.67
CA ASN A 8 7.00 -27.45 5.26
C ASN A 8 8.00 -26.55 4.53
N ILE A 9 9.27 -26.92 4.64
CA ILE A 9 10.42 -26.17 4.10
C ILE A 9 10.26 -25.92 2.60
N ASN A 10 9.91 -26.94 1.82
CA ASN A 10 9.83 -26.81 0.36
C ASN A 10 8.71 -25.87 -0.06
N ALA A 11 7.50 -26.03 0.51
CA ALA A 11 6.39 -25.14 0.20
C ALA A 11 6.68 -23.69 0.62
N THR A 12 7.30 -23.51 1.79
CA THR A 12 7.65 -22.19 2.31
C THR A 12 8.72 -21.51 1.44
N LEU A 13 9.78 -22.22 1.03
CA LEU A 13 10.79 -21.68 0.11
C LEU A 13 10.21 -21.35 -1.27
N GLN A 14 9.31 -22.18 -1.79
CA GLN A 14 8.62 -21.91 -3.06
C GLN A 14 7.79 -20.63 -2.97
N GLN A 15 7.04 -20.45 -1.87
CA GLN A 15 6.26 -19.23 -1.67
C GLN A 15 7.14 -18.00 -1.43
N ILE A 16 8.28 -18.14 -0.74
CA ILE A 16 9.27 -17.05 -0.62
C ILE A 16 9.81 -16.65 -1.99
N ALA A 17 10.11 -17.61 -2.87
CA ALA A 17 10.57 -17.33 -4.23
C ALA A 17 9.49 -16.61 -5.06
N GLU A 18 8.22 -17.04 -4.96
CA GLU A 18 7.07 -16.36 -5.59
C GLU A 18 6.94 -14.90 -5.11
N LEU A 19 7.02 -14.68 -3.80
CA LEU A 19 6.98 -13.35 -3.21
C LEU A 19 8.14 -12.48 -3.66
N THR A 20 9.35 -13.04 -3.72
CA THR A 20 10.57 -12.37 -4.20
C THR A 20 10.40 -11.96 -5.68
N ALA A 21 9.93 -12.87 -6.52
CA ALA A 21 9.67 -12.60 -7.94
C ALA A 21 8.59 -11.52 -8.15
N THR A 22 7.62 -11.42 -7.25
CA THR A 22 6.59 -10.38 -7.25
C THR A 22 7.14 -9.00 -6.84
N GLY A 23 8.31 -8.95 -6.21
CA GLY A 23 8.97 -7.73 -5.75
C GLY A 23 8.88 -7.47 -4.25
N CYS A 24 8.71 -8.53 -3.44
CA CYS A 24 8.79 -8.45 -1.99
C CYS A 24 10.24 -8.28 -1.54
N ASP A 25 10.51 -7.26 -0.71
CA ASP A 25 11.88 -6.98 -0.24
C ASP A 25 12.22 -7.72 1.07
N ILE A 26 11.23 -8.02 1.91
CA ILE A 26 11.39 -8.70 3.21
C ILE A 26 10.20 -9.64 3.44
N VAL A 27 10.47 -10.91 3.75
CA VAL A 27 9.42 -11.89 4.01
C VAL A 27 9.26 -12.17 5.51
N ARG A 28 8.03 -12.45 5.94
CA ARG A 28 7.73 -12.87 7.31
C ARG A 28 7.14 -14.27 7.31
N VAL A 29 7.58 -15.11 8.24
CA VAL A 29 7.09 -16.47 8.46
C VAL A 29 6.55 -16.61 9.89
N ALA A 30 5.52 -17.43 10.07
CA ALA A 30 4.93 -17.69 11.39
C ALA A 30 5.76 -18.72 12.16
N VAL A 31 5.95 -18.53 13.47
CA VAL A 31 6.67 -19.49 14.32
C VAL A 31 5.82 -19.81 15.56
N PRO A 32 4.71 -20.56 15.39
CA PRO A 32 3.81 -20.90 16.48
C PRO A 32 4.34 -22.00 17.41
N HIS A 33 5.16 -22.94 16.92
CA HIS A 33 5.67 -24.08 17.70
C HIS A 33 7.20 -24.21 17.62
N GLN A 34 7.77 -25.08 18.45
CA GLN A 34 9.22 -25.34 18.48
C GLN A 34 9.72 -25.89 17.14
N ASP A 35 8.97 -26.82 16.54
CA ASP A 35 9.35 -27.41 15.24
C ASP A 35 9.47 -26.35 14.13
N ASP A 36 8.65 -25.30 14.20
CA ASP A 36 8.75 -24.16 13.27
C ASP A 36 10.06 -23.38 13.48
N ALA A 37 10.49 -23.22 14.74
CA ALA A 37 11.73 -22.53 15.08
C ALA A 37 12.96 -23.36 14.67
N ASP A 38 12.90 -24.68 14.87
CA ASP A 38 14.01 -25.60 14.60
C ASP A 38 14.39 -25.63 13.11
N VAL A 39 13.43 -25.40 12.20
CA VAL A 39 13.69 -25.36 10.75
C VAL A 39 14.10 -23.99 10.22
N LEU A 40 14.05 -22.91 11.02
CA LEU A 40 14.31 -21.54 10.55
C LEU A 40 15.69 -21.38 9.93
N HIS A 41 16.71 -22.06 10.47
CA HIS A 41 18.09 -21.97 9.98
C HIS A 41 18.21 -22.42 8.51
N ILE A 42 17.38 -23.39 8.09
CA ILE A 42 17.33 -23.87 6.71
C ILE A 42 16.71 -22.79 5.81
N LEU A 43 15.62 -22.18 6.28
CA LEU A 43 14.90 -21.14 5.54
C LEU A 43 15.75 -19.87 5.40
N ALA A 44 16.33 -19.39 6.50
CA ALA A 44 17.16 -18.18 6.55
C ALA A 44 18.37 -18.31 5.62
N LYS A 45 19.04 -19.47 5.62
CA LYS A 45 20.19 -19.74 4.75
C LYS A 45 19.83 -19.82 3.26
N LYS A 46 18.63 -20.28 2.91
CA LYS A 46 18.21 -20.50 1.51
C LYS A 46 17.41 -19.36 0.90
N SER A 47 16.84 -18.49 1.72
CA SER A 47 16.05 -17.35 1.26
C SER A 47 16.93 -16.31 0.57
N GLN A 48 16.45 -15.75 -0.54
CA GLN A 48 17.12 -14.65 -1.25
C GLN A 48 16.85 -13.27 -0.63
N ILE A 49 15.84 -13.20 0.25
CA ILE A 49 15.45 -11.97 0.96
C ILE A 49 15.43 -12.21 2.47
N PRO A 50 15.62 -11.18 3.32
CA PRO A 50 15.61 -11.34 4.76
C PRO A 50 14.29 -11.93 5.27
N ILE A 51 14.41 -12.91 6.18
CA ILE A 51 13.27 -13.51 6.88
C ILE A 51 13.05 -12.78 8.20
N ILE A 52 11.79 -12.48 8.51
CA ILE A 52 11.32 -12.08 9.83
C ILE A 52 10.57 -13.25 10.48
N ALA A 53 11.01 -13.70 11.64
CA ALA A 53 10.28 -14.67 12.46
C ALA A 53 9.15 -13.98 13.24
N ASP A 54 7.90 -14.45 13.11
CA ASP A 54 6.74 -13.91 13.85
C ASP A 54 6.44 -14.78 15.08
N ILE A 55 6.91 -14.33 16.26
CA ILE A 55 6.84 -15.06 17.53
C ILE A 55 5.93 -14.32 18.50
N HIS A 56 4.97 -15.05 19.08
CA HIS A 56 3.95 -14.46 19.95
C HIS A 56 4.18 -14.75 21.45
N PHE A 57 4.52 -15.98 21.82
CA PHE A 57 4.34 -16.44 23.22
C PHE A 57 5.60 -16.94 23.93
N GLN A 58 6.62 -17.42 23.22
CA GLN A 58 7.73 -18.15 23.85
C GLN A 58 9.08 -17.47 23.59
N PRO A 59 9.81 -17.02 24.64
CA PRO A 59 11.08 -16.35 24.43
C PRO A 59 12.17 -17.33 23.97
N ARG A 60 12.06 -18.62 24.30
CA ARG A 60 12.94 -19.67 23.75
C ARG A 60 13.01 -19.62 22.22
N TYR A 61 11.86 -19.40 21.56
CA TYR A 61 11.81 -19.35 20.09
C TYR A 61 12.53 -18.11 19.56
N VAL A 62 12.58 -17.02 20.34
CA VAL A 62 13.29 -15.78 19.95
C VAL A 62 14.79 -16.06 19.85
N PHE A 63 15.36 -16.72 20.86
CA PHE A 63 16.77 -17.13 20.82
C PHE A 63 17.05 -18.09 19.67
N THR A 64 16.22 -19.13 19.48
CA THR A 64 16.37 -20.06 18.35
C THR A 64 16.29 -19.33 16.99
N ALA A 65 15.41 -18.33 16.85
CA ALA A 65 15.32 -17.55 15.62
C ALA A 65 16.54 -16.66 15.39
N ILE A 66 17.10 -16.05 16.45
CA ILE A 66 18.33 -15.26 16.38
C ILE A 66 19.49 -16.18 15.94
N ASP A 67 19.66 -17.33 16.58
CA ASP A 67 20.71 -18.30 16.25
C ASP A 67 20.56 -18.88 14.83
N ALA A 68 19.32 -18.97 14.33
CA ALA A 68 19.02 -19.38 12.97
C ALA A 68 19.46 -18.37 11.89
N GLY A 69 19.83 -17.14 12.28
CA GLY A 69 20.28 -16.10 11.35
C GLY A 69 19.15 -15.42 10.58
N VAL A 70 17.97 -15.26 11.19
CA VAL A 70 16.89 -14.45 10.60
C VAL A 70 17.27 -12.97 10.59
N GLY A 71 16.75 -12.17 9.64
CA GLY A 71 17.05 -10.75 9.57
C GLY A 71 16.34 -9.92 10.66
N ALA A 72 15.20 -10.41 11.15
CA ALA A 72 14.53 -9.80 12.30
C ALA A 72 13.65 -10.79 13.07
N VAL A 73 13.35 -10.49 14.32
CA VAL A 73 12.30 -11.16 15.08
C VAL A 73 11.19 -10.16 15.39
N ARG A 74 9.94 -10.50 15.08
CA ARG A 74 8.78 -9.76 15.59
C ARG A 74 8.30 -10.41 16.87
N VAL A 75 8.19 -9.61 17.91
CA VAL A 75 7.64 -9.98 19.21
C VAL A 75 6.28 -9.31 19.41
N ASN A 76 5.33 -10.01 20.07
CA ASN A 76 4.08 -9.39 20.52
C ASN A 76 4.18 -8.97 21.99
N PRO A 77 4.07 -7.67 22.29
CA PRO A 77 4.40 -7.14 23.61
C PRO A 77 3.37 -7.33 24.73
N GLY A 78 2.10 -7.61 24.40
CA GLY A 78 1.13 -8.05 25.40
C GLY A 78 1.58 -9.27 26.21
N ASN A 79 2.58 -10.01 25.69
CA ASN A 79 3.25 -11.12 26.35
C ASN A 79 4.68 -10.79 26.83
N ILE A 80 5.24 -9.62 26.53
CA ILE A 80 6.61 -9.26 26.95
C ILE A 80 6.72 -9.17 28.47
N ARG A 81 5.66 -8.77 29.17
CA ARG A 81 5.60 -8.82 30.64
C ARG A 81 5.72 -10.24 31.22
N LYS A 82 5.40 -11.27 30.44
CA LYS A 82 5.61 -12.68 30.82
C LYS A 82 7.01 -13.18 30.45
N PHE A 83 7.83 -12.37 29.78
CA PHE A 83 9.22 -12.72 29.48
C PHE A 83 10.17 -12.50 30.66
N ASP A 84 9.68 -12.26 31.88
CA ASP A 84 10.43 -12.47 33.14
C ASP A 84 11.88 -11.93 33.07
N ASP A 85 12.02 -10.64 32.75
CA ASP A 85 13.30 -9.93 32.62
C ASP A 85 14.27 -10.42 31.52
N GLN A 86 13.78 -11.20 30.54
CA GLN A 86 14.60 -11.67 29.41
C GLN A 86 14.83 -10.62 28.31
N VAL A 87 14.23 -9.43 28.39
CA VAL A 87 14.40 -8.38 27.37
C VAL A 87 15.89 -8.02 27.21
N GLY A 88 16.63 -7.85 28.31
CA GLY A 88 18.07 -7.61 28.26
C GLY A 88 18.87 -8.75 27.63
N ALA A 89 18.48 -10.00 27.88
CA ALA A 89 19.12 -11.17 27.27
C ALA A 89 18.83 -11.25 25.75
N ILE A 90 17.58 -10.99 25.35
CA ILE A 90 17.16 -10.93 23.94
C ILE A 90 17.89 -9.78 23.23
N ALA A 91 17.93 -8.58 23.83
CA ALA A 91 18.63 -7.41 23.31
C ALA A 91 20.12 -7.71 23.09
N LYS A 92 20.80 -8.32 24.07
CA LYS A 92 22.20 -8.72 23.96
C LYS A 92 22.42 -9.75 22.85
N ALA A 93 21.59 -10.79 22.77
CA ALA A 93 21.69 -11.81 21.74
C ALA A 93 21.44 -11.24 20.33
N ALA A 94 20.40 -10.41 20.18
CA ALA A 94 20.04 -9.74 18.94
C ALA A 94 21.17 -8.80 18.46
N LYS A 95 21.72 -7.97 19.37
CA LYS A 95 22.87 -7.09 19.09
C LYS A 95 24.10 -7.87 18.65
N ALA A 96 24.42 -8.97 19.35
CA ALA A 96 25.58 -9.81 19.02
C ALA A 96 25.44 -10.49 17.65
N ALA A 97 24.21 -10.86 17.26
CA ALA A 97 23.92 -11.51 15.98
C ALA A 97 23.60 -10.55 14.82
N GLY A 98 23.49 -9.23 15.09
CA GLY A 98 23.05 -8.24 14.09
C GLY A 98 21.58 -8.42 13.65
N VAL A 99 20.72 -8.96 14.53
CA VAL A 99 19.32 -9.23 14.24
C VAL A 99 18.44 -8.11 14.79
N SER A 100 17.60 -7.52 13.96
CA SER A 100 16.68 -6.45 14.40
C SER A 100 15.43 -7.00 15.10
N ILE A 101 14.78 -6.19 15.94
CA ILE A 101 13.50 -6.54 16.57
C ILE A 101 12.36 -5.70 15.98
N ARG A 102 11.17 -6.29 15.81
CA ARG A 102 9.95 -5.50 15.58
C ARG A 102 9.02 -5.63 16.78
N ILE A 103 8.77 -4.50 17.44
CA ILE A 103 7.77 -4.35 18.49
C ILE A 103 6.40 -4.17 17.82
N GLY A 104 5.48 -5.11 18.04
CA GLY A 104 4.21 -5.13 17.31
C GLY A 104 2.99 -5.09 18.21
N VAL A 105 2.48 -3.88 18.47
CA VAL A 105 1.24 -3.62 19.22
C VAL A 105 0.03 -3.75 18.31
N ASN A 106 -0.95 -4.54 18.73
CA ASN A 106 -2.24 -4.66 18.04
C ASN A 106 -3.38 -4.36 19.02
N ALA A 107 -4.46 -3.78 18.51
CA ALA A 107 -5.66 -3.50 19.30
C ALA A 107 -6.21 -4.72 20.07
N GLY A 108 -6.18 -5.90 19.44
CA GLY A 108 -6.67 -7.15 20.03
C GLY A 108 -5.74 -7.77 21.09
N SER A 109 -4.52 -7.26 21.26
CA SER A 109 -3.55 -7.78 22.23
C SER A 109 -3.01 -6.71 23.18
N LEU A 110 -3.77 -5.63 23.37
CA LEU A 110 -3.44 -4.60 24.36
C LEU A 110 -3.49 -5.18 25.77
N HIS A 111 -2.60 -4.68 26.63
CA HIS A 111 -2.56 -5.10 28.03
C HIS A 111 -3.86 -4.72 28.76
N PRO A 112 -4.43 -5.58 29.63
CA PRO A 112 -5.68 -5.31 30.34
C PRO A 112 -5.70 -3.99 31.11
N SER A 113 -4.56 -3.55 31.67
CA SER A 113 -4.49 -2.26 32.39
C SER A 113 -4.70 -1.05 31.48
N LEU A 114 -4.22 -1.10 30.22
CA LEU A 114 -4.44 -0.04 29.25
C LEU A 114 -5.91 -0.03 28.79
N LEU A 115 -6.50 -1.22 28.60
CA LEU A 115 -7.92 -1.34 28.31
C LEU A 115 -8.78 -0.81 29.46
N GLN A 116 -8.39 -1.04 30.72
CA GLN A 116 -9.09 -0.49 31.89
C GLN A 116 -8.95 1.04 31.97
N LYS A 117 -7.77 1.58 31.69
CA LYS A 117 -7.49 3.03 31.72
C LYS A 117 -8.24 3.80 30.62
N TYR A 118 -8.27 3.26 29.40
CA TYR A 118 -8.84 3.95 28.23
C TYR A 118 -10.24 3.47 27.82
N GLY A 119 -10.74 2.40 28.44
CA GLY A 119 -12.03 1.77 28.14
C GLY A 119 -12.08 0.96 26.84
N LYS A 120 -11.24 1.29 25.85
CA LYS A 120 -11.11 0.58 24.56
C LYS A 120 -9.71 0.77 23.97
N ALA A 121 -9.44 0.10 22.85
CA ALA A 121 -8.21 0.28 22.07
C ALA A 121 -8.18 1.64 21.34
N THR A 122 -8.02 2.73 22.07
CA THR A 122 -7.87 4.08 21.49
C THR A 122 -6.48 4.27 20.87
N PRO A 123 -6.29 5.26 19.97
CA PRO A 123 -4.96 5.63 19.48
C PRO A 123 -3.95 5.85 20.61
N GLU A 124 -4.35 6.52 21.68
CA GLU A 124 -3.50 6.84 22.83
C GLU A 124 -3.09 5.58 23.59
N ALA A 125 -4.02 4.64 23.80
CA ALA A 125 -3.73 3.36 24.45
C ALA A 125 -2.70 2.55 23.66
N LEU A 126 -2.81 2.54 22.33
CA LEU A 126 -1.89 1.84 21.45
C LEU A 126 -0.49 2.46 21.46
N VAL A 127 -0.41 3.79 21.41
CA VAL A 127 0.87 4.52 21.45
C VAL A 127 1.53 4.38 22.81
N GLU A 128 0.77 4.46 23.91
CA GLU A 128 1.32 4.26 25.26
C GLU A 128 1.93 2.86 25.42
N SER A 129 1.27 1.82 24.90
CA SER A 129 1.84 0.46 24.86
C SER A 129 3.17 0.45 24.10
N ALA A 130 3.17 0.98 22.88
CA ALA A 130 4.33 0.94 22.00
C ALA A 130 5.55 1.68 22.57
N VAL A 131 5.33 2.88 23.15
CA VAL A 131 6.40 3.69 23.76
C VAL A 131 6.95 3.01 25.01
N TRP A 132 6.08 2.45 25.85
CA TRP A 132 6.53 1.70 27.03
C TRP A 132 7.39 0.49 26.63
N GLU A 133 7.03 -0.22 25.56
CA GLU A 133 7.76 -1.40 25.13
C GLU A 133 9.08 -1.05 24.43
N ALA A 134 9.11 0.08 23.70
CA ALA A 134 10.35 0.63 23.18
C ALA A 134 11.33 0.93 24.32
N SER A 135 10.86 1.53 25.42
CA SER A 135 11.72 1.84 26.57
C SER A 135 12.39 0.61 27.16
N LEU A 136 11.73 -0.55 27.17
CA LEU A 136 12.33 -1.79 27.67
C LEU A 136 13.57 -2.23 26.89
N PHE A 137 13.63 -1.95 25.58
CA PHE A 137 14.82 -2.24 24.78
C PHE A 137 15.87 -1.13 24.89
N GLU A 138 15.42 0.13 24.94
CA GLU A 138 16.29 1.31 25.10
C GLU A 138 17.02 1.31 26.46
N GLU A 139 16.38 0.85 27.53
CA GLU A 139 16.98 0.63 28.86
C GLU A 139 18.16 -0.35 28.83
N HIS A 140 18.25 -1.19 27.79
CA HIS A 140 19.34 -2.13 27.55
C HIS A 140 20.26 -1.73 26.39
N ASP A 141 20.23 -0.45 25.97
CA ASP A 141 21.04 0.11 24.87
C ASP A 141 20.87 -0.68 23.54
N PHE A 142 19.64 -1.10 23.26
CA PHE A 142 19.28 -1.75 22.00
C PHE A 142 18.32 -0.86 21.21
N HIS A 143 18.83 -0.30 20.10
CA HIS A 143 18.11 0.63 19.24
C HIS A 143 17.78 0.06 17.85
N ASP A 144 18.25 -1.14 17.53
CA ASP A 144 17.98 -1.83 16.27
C ASP A 144 16.59 -2.48 16.26
N PHE A 145 15.57 -1.66 16.50
CA PHE A 145 14.18 -2.06 16.46
C PHE A 145 13.29 -1.12 15.66
N LYS A 146 12.15 -1.66 15.25
CA LYS A 146 11.09 -0.91 14.57
C LYS A 146 9.75 -1.16 15.24
N ILE A 147 8.84 -0.21 15.14
CA ILE A 147 7.54 -0.27 15.82
C ILE A 147 6.43 -0.45 14.79
N SER A 148 5.43 -1.26 15.13
CA SER A 148 4.14 -1.24 14.43
C SER A 148 3.01 -1.18 15.43
N VAL A 149 2.08 -0.28 15.18
CA VAL A 149 0.81 -0.15 15.90
C VAL A 149 -0.31 -0.44 14.91
N LYS A 150 -1.03 -1.55 15.05
CA LYS A 150 -2.04 -1.95 14.07
C LYS A 150 -3.44 -1.90 14.66
N HIS A 151 -4.33 -1.31 13.86
CA HIS A 151 -5.76 -1.30 14.08
C HIS A 151 -6.45 -1.67 12.77
N ASN A 152 -7.67 -2.24 12.86
CA ASN A 152 -8.42 -2.59 11.67
C ASN A 152 -9.05 -1.34 11.03
N ASP A 153 -9.61 -0.42 11.80
CA ASP A 153 -10.07 0.90 11.34
C ASP A 153 -8.91 1.81 10.85
N PRO A 154 -8.91 2.25 9.58
CA PRO A 154 -7.85 3.11 9.02
C PRO A 154 -7.78 4.49 9.70
N VAL A 155 -8.88 5.04 10.20
CA VAL A 155 -8.90 6.36 10.85
C VAL A 155 -8.18 6.31 12.20
N ILE A 156 -8.43 5.26 12.99
CA ILE A 156 -7.74 5.02 14.27
C ILE A 156 -6.26 4.77 14.01
N MET A 157 -5.93 3.94 13.00
CA MET A 157 -4.55 3.68 12.61
C MET A 157 -3.80 4.97 12.27
N VAL A 158 -4.36 5.84 11.42
CA VAL A 158 -3.72 7.11 11.04
C VAL A 158 -3.43 7.98 12.27
N LYS A 159 -4.40 8.12 13.18
CA LYS A 159 -4.23 8.88 14.42
C LYS A 159 -3.12 8.30 15.30
N ALA A 160 -3.08 6.97 15.45
CA ALA A 160 -2.08 6.30 16.27
C ALA A 160 -0.66 6.49 15.71
N TYR A 161 -0.46 6.37 14.38
CA TYR A 161 0.86 6.57 13.79
C TYR A 161 1.33 8.03 13.83
N ARG A 162 0.43 9.01 13.68
CA ARG A 162 0.80 10.43 13.87
C ARG A 162 1.26 10.70 15.29
N LEU A 163 0.48 10.25 16.28
CA LEU A 163 0.85 10.36 17.68
C LEU A 163 2.16 9.63 17.99
N LEU A 164 2.40 8.47 17.38
CA LEU A 164 3.65 7.73 17.57
C LEU A 164 4.85 8.47 16.97
N ALA A 165 4.71 9.03 15.76
CA ALA A 165 5.76 9.80 15.10
C ALA A 165 6.12 11.10 15.85
N GLU A 166 5.17 11.67 16.61
CA GLU A 166 5.43 12.81 17.51
C GLU A 166 6.21 12.42 18.77
N ARG A 167 6.24 11.13 19.14
CA ARG A 167 6.84 10.65 20.39
C ARG A 167 8.30 10.25 20.27
N GLY A 168 8.75 9.87 19.08
CA GLY A 168 10.13 9.45 18.86
C GLY A 168 10.41 9.11 17.40
N ASP A 169 11.70 9.04 17.08
CA ASP A 169 12.20 8.79 15.72
C ASP A 169 12.55 7.31 15.53
N TRP A 170 11.52 6.46 15.62
CA TRP A 170 11.66 5.02 15.37
C TRP A 170 11.23 4.68 13.95
N PRO A 171 11.86 3.70 13.27
CA PRO A 171 11.31 3.16 12.03
C PRO A 171 9.92 2.54 12.26
N LEU A 172 8.97 2.88 11.39
CA LEU A 172 7.56 2.53 11.52
C LEU A 172 7.14 1.52 10.44
N HIS A 173 6.66 0.36 10.89
CA HIS A 173 6.08 -0.67 10.02
C HIS A 173 4.56 -0.54 9.93
N LEU A 174 4.07 0.08 8.85
CA LEU A 174 2.64 0.28 8.63
C LEU A 174 1.94 -1.02 8.24
N GLY A 175 0.76 -1.23 8.80
CA GLY A 175 -0.15 -2.26 8.31
C GLY A 175 -1.54 -2.13 8.90
N VAL A 176 -2.56 -2.12 8.05
CA VAL A 176 -3.94 -2.33 8.48
C VAL A 176 -4.13 -3.81 8.75
N THR A 177 -4.54 -4.18 9.97
CA THR A 177 -4.88 -5.57 10.29
C THR A 177 -6.31 -5.87 9.84
N GLU A 178 -6.60 -7.13 9.51
CA GLU A 178 -7.96 -7.57 9.15
C GLU A 178 -8.61 -6.65 8.10
N ALA A 179 -7.89 -6.36 7.01
CA ALA A 179 -8.39 -5.42 6.01
C ALA A 179 -9.57 -5.99 5.21
N GLY A 180 -9.65 -7.33 5.11
CA GLY A 180 -10.74 -8.06 4.47
C GLY A 180 -10.35 -8.66 3.11
N PRO A 181 -11.35 -9.07 2.30
CA PRO A 181 -11.15 -9.56 0.94
C PRO A 181 -10.47 -8.54 0.04
N ALA A 182 -9.89 -9.00 -1.08
CA ALA A 182 -9.01 -8.20 -1.93
C ALA A 182 -9.53 -6.77 -2.24
N PHE A 183 -10.76 -6.62 -2.71
CA PHE A 183 -11.32 -5.30 -3.05
C PHE A 183 -11.42 -4.36 -1.84
N GLN A 184 -12.10 -4.81 -0.78
CA GLN A 184 -12.30 -4.01 0.44
C GLN A 184 -10.97 -3.73 1.15
N GLY A 185 -10.12 -4.76 1.29
CA GLY A 185 -8.83 -4.65 1.97
C GLY A 185 -7.84 -3.76 1.23
N THR A 186 -7.89 -3.74 -0.11
CA THR A 186 -7.11 -2.82 -0.95
C THR A 186 -7.52 -1.38 -0.66
N ILE A 187 -8.82 -1.07 -0.69
CA ILE A 187 -9.32 0.30 -0.44
C ILE A 187 -8.94 0.75 0.97
N LYS A 188 -9.14 -0.11 1.98
CA LYS A 188 -8.85 0.19 3.38
C LYS A 188 -7.36 0.47 3.61
N SER A 189 -6.50 -0.37 3.04
CA SER A 189 -5.04 -0.22 3.14
C SER A 189 -4.55 1.01 2.39
N ALA A 190 -4.99 1.21 1.16
CA ALA A 190 -4.62 2.37 0.35
C ALA A 190 -5.06 3.69 0.99
N THR A 191 -6.23 3.72 1.64
CA THR A 191 -6.73 4.90 2.36
C THR A 191 -5.81 5.28 3.53
N ALA A 192 -5.46 4.31 4.38
CA ALA A 192 -4.58 4.57 5.53
C ALA A 192 -3.15 4.94 5.08
N PHE A 193 -2.59 4.15 4.15
CA PHE A 193 -1.21 4.33 3.71
C PHE A 193 -1.04 5.60 2.88
N GLY A 194 -2.02 5.94 2.03
CA GLY A 194 -2.00 7.18 1.24
C GLY A 194 -1.85 8.42 2.13
N ILE A 195 -2.56 8.46 3.26
CA ILE A 195 -2.45 9.56 4.23
C ILE A 195 -1.06 9.57 4.88
N LEU A 196 -0.69 8.48 5.58
CA LEU A 196 0.54 8.42 6.37
C LEU A 196 1.81 8.60 5.53
N LEU A 197 1.91 7.89 4.41
CA LEU A 197 3.09 7.96 3.56
C LEU A 197 3.24 9.31 2.85
N SER A 198 2.12 10.00 2.54
CA SER A 198 2.18 11.36 1.99
C SER A 198 2.66 12.40 3.02
N GLU A 199 2.52 12.09 4.31
CA GLU A 199 3.03 12.87 5.43
C GLU A 199 4.47 12.50 5.80
N GLY A 200 5.09 11.54 5.08
CA GLY A 200 6.43 11.05 5.39
C GLY A 200 6.47 10.06 6.56
N ILE A 201 5.34 9.51 6.99
CA ILE A 201 5.25 8.55 8.09
C ILE A 201 5.20 7.13 7.53
N GLY A 202 6.24 6.32 7.82
CA GLY A 202 6.29 4.90 7.50
C GLY A 202 7.49 4.50 6.64
N ASP A 203 8.25 3.51 7.13
CA ASP A 203 9.52 3.05 6.54
C ASP A 203 9.38 1.70 5.84
N THR A 204 8.37 0.93 6.24
CA THR A 204 8.02 -0.34 5.60
C THR A 204 6.52 -0.57 5.73
N ILE A 205 5.91 -1.18 4.71
CA ILE A 205 4.47 -1.47 4.70
C ILE A 205 4.21 -2.96 4.58
N ARG A 206 3.07 -3.40 5.10
CA ARG A 206 2.43 -4.67 4.73
C ARG A 206 0.93 -4.46 4.55
N VAL A 207 0.44 -4.77 3.36
CA VAL A 207 -1.00 -4.95 3.09
C VAL A 207 -1.41 -6.31 3.66
N SER A 208 -2.54 -6.38 4.38
CA SER A 208 -3.04 -7.64 4.96
C SER A 208 -4.38 -8.02 4.31
N LEU A 209 -4.36 -8.92 3.33
CA LEU A 209 -5.55 -9.30 2.55
C LEU A 209 -5.93 -10.76 2.83
N SER A 210 -7.23 -11.06 2.75
CA SER A 210 -7.72 -12.44 2.65
C SER A 210 -7.58 -12.94 1.20
N ALA A 211 -6.34 -13.03 0.71
CA ALA A 211 -5.98 -13.39 -0.67
C ALA A 211 -4.58 -14.04 -0.69
N PRO A 212 -4.15 -14.65 -1.81
CA PRO A 212 -2.77 -15.14 -1.96
C PRO A 212 -1.75 -14.05 -1.63
N PRO A 213 -0.65 -14.36 -0.91
CA PRO A 213 0.33 -13.36 -0.47
C PRO A 213 0.95 -12.49 -1.57
N ALA A 214 1.06 -13.01 -2.81
CA ALA A 214 1.52 -12.24 -3.95
C ALA A 214 0.62 -11.02 -4.25
N GLU A 215 -0.70 -11.13 -4.01
CA GLU A 215 -1.63 -10.00 -4.16
C GLU A 215 -1.38 -8.90 -3.12
N GLU A 216 -1.00 -9.26 -1.88
CA GLU A 216 -0.58 -8.27 -0.86
C GLU A 216 0.60 -7.44 -1.37
N VAL A 217 1.59 -8.10 -1.99
CA VAL A 217 2.79 -7.45 -2.54
C VAL A 217 2.44 -6.54 -3.71
N LYS A 218 1.64 -7.02 -4.67
CA LYS A 218 1.20 -6.22 -5.82
C LYS A 218 0.50 -4.95 -5.36
N VAL A 219 -0.46 -5.04 -4.43
CA VAL A 219 -1.17 -3.87 -3.90
C VAL A 219 -0.21 -2.93 -3.18
N GLY A 220 0.70 -3.43 -2.35
CA GLY A 220 1.70 -2.61 -1.65
C GLY A 220 2.60 -1.83 -2.62
N LEU A 221 3.11 -2.50 -3.65
CA LEU A 221 3.92 -1.87 -4.69
C LEU A 221 3.13 -0.80 -5.46
N GLN A 222 1.87 -1.06 -5.81
CA GLN A 222 1.01 -0.09 -6.50
C GLN A 222 0.75 1.15 -5.65
N ILE A 223 0.56 1.01 -4.33
CA ILE A 223 0.40 2.16 -3.41
C ILE A 223 1.68 3.01 -3.42
N LEU A 224 2.86 2.40 -3.25
CA LEU A 224 4.13 3.12 -3.23
C LEU A 224 4.42 3.80 -4.59
N GLN A 225 4.15 3.12 -5.70
CA GLN A 225 4.30 3.66 -7.05
C GLN A 225 3.34 4.82 -7.32
N SER A 226 2.10 4.73 -6.84
CA SER A 226 1.11 5.81 -6.97
C SER A 226 1.56 7.08 -6.26
N LEU A 227 2.21 6.94 -5.09
CA LEU A 227 2.77 8.04 -4.31
C LEU A 227 4.17 8.52 -4.79
N ASN A 228 4.74 7.91 -5.84
CA ASN A 228 6.12 8.14 -6.31
C ASN A 228 7.21 7.74 -5.29
N LEU A 229 6.91 6.87 -4.32
CA LEU A 229 7.88 6.36 -3.34
C LEU A 229 8.66 5.14 -3.84
N ARG A 230 8.19 4.53 -4.92
CA ARG A 230 8.88 3.49 -5.69
C ARG A 230 8.81 3.85 -7.17
N GLU A 231 9.83 3.48 -7.92
CA GLU A 231 9.84 3.66 -9.37
C GLU A 231 8.67 2.90 -10.03
N ARG A 232 7.97 3.58 -10.94
CA ARG A 232 6.90 2.97 -11.74
C ARG A 232 7.52 2.12 -12.84
N LYS A 233 7.24 0.81 -12.83
CA LYS A 233 7.66 -0.09 -13.91
C LYS A 233 6.77 0.08 -15.14
N LEU A 234 5.48 -0.18 -15.01
CA LEU A 234 4.52 0.01 -16.10
C LEU A 234 3.29 0.69 -15.54
N GLU A 235 2.87 1.80 -16.15
CA GLU A 235 1.65 2.51 -15.77
C GLU A 235 0.76 2.69 -16.99
N ILE A 236 -0.43 2.12 -16.93
CA ILE A 236 -1.47 2.31 -17.94
C ILE A 236 -2.42 3.38 -17.43
N VAL A 237 -2.50 4.50 -18.16
CA VAL A 237 -3.42 5.60 -17.87
C VAL A 237 -4.56 5.51 -18.87
N SER A 238 -5.69 4.97 -18.42
CA SER A 238 -6.90 4.92 -19.24
C SER A 238 -7.89 5.99 -18.82
N CYS A 239 -8.56 6.62 -19.79
CA CYS A 239 -9.75 7.40 -19.47
C CYS A 239 -10.87 6.43 -19.00
N PRO A 240 -11.77 6.84 -18.10
CA PRO A 240 -12.88 6.00 -17.62
C PRO A 240 -13.94 5.69 -18.70
N SER A 241 -13.75 6.16 -19.94
CA SER A 241 -14.78 6.30 -20.98
C SER A 241 -15.83 7.37 -20.66
N CYS A 242 -16.64 7.75 -21.65
CA CYS A 242 -17.78 8.64 -21.53
C CYS A 242 -18.63 8.60 -22.81
N GLY A 243 -19.73 9.36 -22.89
CA GLY A 243 -20.57 9.46 -24.09
C GLY A 243 -19.87 10.01 -25.35
N ARG A 244 -18.60 10.40 -25.26
CA ARG A 244 -17.75 10.82 -26.40
C ARG A 244 -16.84 9.70 -26.92
N ALA A 245 -16.84 8.54 -26.27
CA ALA A 245 -15.97 7.43 -26.64
C ALA A 245 -16.26 6.97 -28.08
N GLN A 246 -15.21 6.92 -28.88
CA GLN A 246 -15.23 6.49 -30.28
C GLN A 246 -14.72 5.05 -30.43
N VAL A 247 -14.18 4.49 -29.35
CA VAL A 247 -13.65 3.14 -29.25
C VAL A 247 -14.07 2.55 -27.90
N ASP A 248 -14.14 1.23 -27.84
CA ASP A 248 -14.29 0.51 -26.57
C ASP A 248 -13.00 0.63 -25.76
N VAL A 249 -13.01 1.56 -24.81
CA VAL A 249 -11.84 1.85 -23.97
C VAL A 249 -11.54 0.69 -23.03
N TYR A 250 -12.56 -0.01 -22.56
CA TYR A 250 -12.40 -1.09 -21.59
C TYR A 250 -11.64 -2.24 -22.23
N SER A 251 -12.14 -2.75 -23.35
CA SER A 251 -11.46 -3.84 -24.08
C SER A 251 -10.08 -3.42 -24.57
N LEU A 252 -9.90 -2.17 -25.00
CA LEU A 252 -8.58 -1.69 -25.43
C LEU A 252 -7.59 -1.62 -24.27
N ALA A 253 -8.02 -1.13 -23.10
CA ALA A 253 -7.16 -1.05 -21.92
C ALA A 253 -6.78 -2.44 -21.41
N GLU A 254 -7.72 -3.40 -21.40
CA GLU A 254 -7.45 -4.80 -21.07
C GLU A 254 -6.44 -5.43 -22.03
N GLN A 255 -6.64 -5.27 -23.34
CA GLN A 255 -5.72 -5.79 -24.36
C GLN A 255 -4.32 -5.19 -24.22
N VAL A 256 -4.22 -3.89 -23.94
CA VAL A 256 -2.92 -3.22 -23.71
C VAL A 256 -2.29 -3.71 -22.41
N THR A 257 -3.07 -3.91 -21.35
CA THR A 257 -2.58 -4.46 -20.07
C THR A 257 -2.00 -5.86 -20.26
N GLU A 258 -2.75 -6.73 -20.92
CA GLU A 258 -2.35 -8.10 -21.19
C GLU A 258 -1.13 -8.17 -22.13
N GLY A 259 -1.12 -7.36 -23.19
CA GLY A 259 -0.01 -7.30 -24.14
C GLY A 259 1.30 -6.77 -23.55
N LEU A 260 1.23 -5.99 -22.47
CA LEU A 260 2.40 -5.38 -21.81
C LEU A 260 2.80 -6.05 -20.49
N LYS A 261 2.13 -7.13 -20.07
CA LYS A 261 2.36 -7.78 -18.76
C LYS A 261 3.80 -8.24 -18.50
N HIS A 262 4.60 -8.48 -19.55
CA HIS A 262 6.00 -8.90 -19.45
C HIS A 262 7.01 -7.76 -19.68
N VAL A 263 6.54 -6.53 -19.87
CA VAL A 263 7.39 -5.36 -20.08
C VAL A 263 7.88 -4.85 -18.72
N ASN A 264 9.18 -4.95 -18.49
CA ASN A 264 9.82 -4.58 -17.22
C ASN A 264 10.53 -3.22 -17.25
N VAL A 265 10.41 -2.47 -18.35
CA VAL A 265 11.01 -1.14 -18.47
C VAL A 265 10.04 -0.05 -17.98
N PRO A 266 10.52 1.00 -17.28
CA PRO A 266 9.74 2.17 -16.87
C PRO A 266 9.00 2.83 -18.05
N LEU A 267 7.73 2.48 -18.24
CA LEU A 267 6.92 2.94 -19.36
C LEU A 267 5.53 3.40 -18.89
N ARG A 268 5.08 4.53 -19.43
CA ARG A 268 3.71 5.04 -19.25
C ARG A 268 2.96 4.98 -20.57
N VAL A 269 1.84 4.25 -20.59
CA VAL A 269 1.02 4.05 -21.79
C VAL A 269 -0.36 4.65 -21.55
N ALA A 270 -0.77 5.57 -22.43
CA ALA A 270 -2.07 6.20 -22.35
C ALA A 270 -3.08 5.51 -23.28
N VAL A 271 -4.23 5.10 -22.75
CA VAL A 271 -5.34 4.48 -23.49
C VAL A 271 -6.56 5.40 -23.44
N MET A 272 -6.86 6.06 -24.55
CA MET A 272 -7.85 7.14 -24.59
C MET A 272 -8.97 6.83 -25.57
N GLY A 273 -10.22 7.02 -25.13
CA GLY A 273 -11.41 6.69 -25.90
C GLY A 273 -11.84 7.72 -26.93
N CYS A 274 -11.32 8.93 -26.86
CA CYS A 274 -11.67 10.01 -27.79
C CYS A 274 -10.49 10.98 -27.95
N VAL A 275 -10.60 11.87 -28.93
CA VAL A 275 -9.57 12.87 -29.25
C VAL A 275 -9.44 14.00 -28.24
N VAL A 276 -10.42 14.17 -27.33
CA VAL A 276 -10.45 15.30 -26.38
C VAL A 276 -9.32 15.19 -25.36
N ASN A 277 -9.25 14.04 -24.68
CA ASN A 277 -8.17 13.72 -23.73
C ASN A 277 -7.12 12.78 -24.35
N GLY A 278 -7.34 12.34 -25.59
CA GLY A 278 -6.37 11.61 -26.40
C GLY A 278 -5.16 12.48 -26.76
N PRO A 279 -4.02 11.88 -27.13
CA PRO A 279 -2.88 12.65 -27.60
C PRO A 279 -3.33 13.57 -28.75
N ALA A 280 -3.18 14.88 -28.54
CA ALA A 280 -3.50 15.87 -29.57
C ALA A 280 -2.76 15.49 -30.86
N ARG A 281 -3.48 15.45 -31.97
CA ARG A 281 -2.85 15.34 -33.29
C ARG A 281 -1.78 16.44 -33.38
N PRO A 282 -0.57 16.16 -33.88
CA PRO A 282 0.40 17.22 -34.08
C PRO A 282 -0.26 18.29 -34.95
N ALA A 283 -0.30 19.53 -34.44
CA ALA A 283 -0.69 20.68 -35.24
C ALA A 283 0.19 20.66 -36.49
N ARG A 284 -0.43 20.79 -37.67
CA ARG A 284 0.31 21.04 -38.91
C ARG A 284 1.27 22.20 -38.66
N PRO A 285 2.53 22.12 -39.10
CA PRO A 285 3.46 23.23 -38.93
C PRO A 285 2.94 24.43 -39.74
N SER A 286 2.29 25.38 -39.07
CA SER A 286 2.16 26.73 -39.59
C SER A 286 3.52 27.39 -39.39
N SER A 287 4.21 27.63 -40.49
CA SER A 287 5.43 28.43 -40.58
C SER A 287 5.26 29.78 -39.87
N ALA A 288 5.95 29.98 -38.73
CA ALA A 288 6.41 31.30 -38.25
C ALA A 288 7.31 31.14 -37.00
N SER A 289 8.62 31.20 -37.25
CA SER A 289 9.71 31.76 -36.43
C SER A 289 9.44 32.26 -34.98
N ARG A 290 10.17 31.71 -33.98
CA ARG A 290 11.28 32.35 -33.21
C ARG A 290 11.62 31.60 -31.87
N PRO A 291 12.80 31.84 -31.26
CA PRO A 291 13.63 30.82 -30.60
C PRO A 291 13.57 30.75 -29.06
N ALA A 292 14.31 29.76 -28.54
CA ALA A 292 14.32 29.15 -27.20
C ALA A 292 14.93 29.96 -26.04
N THR A 293 14.63 29.53 -24.81
CA THR A 293 15.58 29.46 -23.68
C THR A 293 15.28 28.28 -22.73
N ALA A 294 16.35 27.74 -22.15
CA ALA A 294 16.53 26.42 -21.55
C ALA A 294 15.91 26.16 -20.16
N ALA A 295 15.64 24.89 -19.85
CA ALA A 295 16.15 24.18 -18.66
C ALA A 295 15.89 22.67 -18.80
N GLY A 296 16.93 21.87 -18.61
CA GLY A 296 16.98 20.44 -18.96
C GLY A 296 16.03 19.52 -18.19
N ARG A 297 15.17 18.84 -18.94
CA ARG A 297 14.76 17.44 -18.73
C ARG A 297 14.55 16.85 -20.12
N SER A 298 15.41 15.92 -20.54
CA SER A 298 15.23 15.17 -21.78
C SER A 298 14.07 14.19 -21.59
N SER A 299 12.84 14.68 -21.72
CA SER A 299 11.70 13.80 -22.00
C SER A 299 11.73 13.50 -23.49
N SER A 300 12.09 12.26 -23.85
CA SER A 300 11.84 11.77 -25.19
C SER A 300 10.32 11.70 -25.38
N ARG A 301 9.72 12.77 -25.90
CA ARG A 301 8.35 12.71 -26.42
C ARG A 301 8.33 11.65 -27.50
N ALA A 302 7.70 10.51 -27.21
CA ALA A 302 7.40 9.52 -28.22
C ALA A 302 6.63 10.24 -29.34
N ARG A 303 7.22 10.31 -30.55
CA ARG A 303 6.48 10.72 -31.76
C ARG A 303 5.28 9.79 -31.86
N SER A 304 4.08 10.35 -32.09
CA SER A 304 2.88 9.55 -32.32
C SER A 304 3.18 8.55 -33.44
N SER A 305 3.17 7.25 -33.10
CA SER A 305 3.28 6.20 -34.09
C SER A 305 2.09 6.28 -35.05
N ARG A 306 2.32 5.83 -36.29
CA ARG A 306 1.31 5.78 -37.35
C ARG A 306 0.02 5.10 -36.83
N PRO A 307 -1.18 5.52 -37.28
CA PRO A 307 -2.41 4.86 -36.89
C PRO A 307 -2.32 3.35 -37.17
N CYS A 308 -2.58 2.52 -36.15
CA CYS A 308 -2.69 1.08 -36.34
C CYS A 308 -3.77 0.81 -37.39
N PRO A 309 -3.46 0.05 -38.46
CA PRO A 309 -4.46 -0.34 -39.44
C PRO A 309 -5.51 -1.20 -38.75
N ARG A 310 -6.80 -0.85 -38.90
CA ARG A 310 -7.89 -1.71 -38.46
C ARG A 310 -7.86 -3.02 -39.26
N PRO A 311 -8.05 -4.19 -38.65
CA PRO A 311 -8.29 -5.41 -39.43
C PRO A 311 -9.53 -5.20 -40.30
N ARG A 312 -9.42 -5.50 -41.60
CA ARG A 312 -10.54 -5.42 -42.55
C ARG A 312 -11.61 -6.42 -42.11
N SER A 313 -12.73 -5.94 -41.58
CA SER A 313 -13.90 -6.78 -41.36
C SER A 313 -14.52 -7.14 -42.71
N SER A 314 -14.58 -8.43 -43.02
CA SER A 314 -15.35 -8.98 -44.12
C SER A 314 -16.83 -8.72 -43.86
N ARG A 315 -17.46 -7.81 -44.61
CA ARG A 315 -18.92 -7.68 -44.65
C ARG A 315 -19.53 -8.88 -45.38
N PRO A 316 -20.54 -9.57 -44.83
CA PRO A 316 -21.45 -10.36 -45.65
C PRO A 316 -22.55 -9.47 -46.23
N SER A 317 -22.96 -9.81 -47.44
CA SER A 317 -23.93 -9.15 -48.30
C SER A 317 -25.35 -9.06 -47.73
N SER A 318 -26.02 -7.98 -48.12
CA SER A 318 -27.43 -7.63 -47.96
C SER A 318 -28.46 -8.74 -48.14
N ARG A 319 -29.50 -8.75 -47.28
CA ARG A 319 -30.92 -8.94 -47.64
C ARG A 319 -31.82 -8.13 -46.68
N ARG A 320 -32.65 -7.22 -47.23
CA ARG A 320 -33.83 -6.65 -46.56
C ARG A 320 -34.98 -7.65 -46.62
N PRO A 321 -35.94 -7.59 -45.68
CA PRO A 321 -37.30 -7.27 -46.13
C PRO A 321 -38.00 -6.22 -45.25
N THR A 322 -38.98 -5.60 -45.90
CA THR A 322 -39.87 -4.51 -45.48
C THR A 322 -41.14 -5.01 -44.77
N ALA A 323 -41.58 -4.35 -43.69
CA ALA A 323 -42.98 -3.96 -43.40
C ALA A 323 -43.09 -3.23 -42.04
N SER A 324 -44.04 -2.30 -41.94
CA SER A 324 -44.17 -1.19 -40.98
C SER A 324 -45.19 -1.48 -39.83
N PRO A 325 -45.69 -0.50 -39.04
CA PRO A 325 -45.41 -0.34 -37.61
C PRO A 325 -46.61 -0.69 -36.71
N ARG A 326 -46.37 -1.14 -35.48
CA ARG A 326 -47.42 -1.18 -34.43
C ARG A 326 -47.13 -0.14 -33.35
N ARG A 327 -48.08 0.79 -33.21
CA ARG A 327 -48.23 1.73 -32.10
C ARG A 327 -48.73 0.97 -30.86
N CYS A 328 -48.17 1.28 -29.69
CA CYS A 328 -48.79 1.05 -28.40
C CYS A 328 -49.07 2.42 -27.73
N PRO A 329 -50.14 2.55 -26.94
CA PRO A 329 -50.70 3.83 -26.46
C PRO A 329 -49.93 4.41 -25.26
N PRO A 330 -50.16 5.69 -24.88
CA PRO A 330 -49.47 6.34 -23.77
C PRO A 330 -50.10 5.98 -22.42
N ASP A 331 -49.26 5.80 -21.41
CA ASP A 331 -49.63 5.63 -20.01
C ASP A 331 -49.64 6.99 -19.29
N PRO A 332 -50.74 7.44 -18.63
CA PRO A 332 -50.83 8.76 -18.02
C PRO A 332 -50.55 8.66 -16.51
N SER A 333 -49.28 8.75 -16.08
CA SER A 333 -48.96 9.12 -14.69
C SER A 333 -47.47 9.40 -14.45
N ALA A 334 -47.05 10.67 -14.60
CA ALA A 334 -45.91 11.22 -13.86
C ALA A 334 -45.89 12.75 -13.99
N ALA A 335 -46.46 13.45 -13.01
CA ALA A 335 -46.29 14.90 -12.86
C ALA A 335 -44.87 15.23 -12.37
N PRO A 336 -44.26 16.36 -12.79
CA PRO A 336 -42.94 16.77 -12.33
C PRO A 336 -43.03 17.41 -10.95
N ARG A 337 -42.33 16.86 -9.95
CA ARG A 337 -42.07 17.56 -8.69
C ARG A 337 -40.80 18.39 -8.81
N SER A 338 -40.98 19.70 -8.83
CA SER A 338 -39.94 20.70 -8.60
C SER A 338 -39.35 20.54 -7.20
N TRP A 339 -38.02 20.42 -7.11
CA TRP A 339 -37.27 20.66 -5.88
C TRP A 339 -36.44 21.92 -6.07
N SER A 340 -37.03 23.05 -5.69
CA SER A 340 -36.36 24.31 -5.41
C SER A 340 -35.46 24.13 -4.18
N SER A 341 -34.14 24.24 -4.35
CA SER A 341 -33.21 24.39 -3.23
C SER A 341 -33.07 25.88 -2.88
N PRO A 342 -33.25 26.29 -1.61
CA PRO A 342 -33.00 27.66 -1.21
C PRO A 342 -31.50 27.91 -1.06
N LEU A 343 -31.04 28.98 -1.71
CA LEU A 343 -29.76 29.64 -1.45
C LEU A 343 -29.66 29.98 0.05
N LEU A 344 -28.65 29.43 0.72
CA LEU A 344 -28.22 29.89 2.04
C LEU A 344 -26.90 30.66 1.87
N SER A 345 -27.01 31.97 2.08
CA SER A 345 -25.92 32.93 2.19
C SER A 345 -24.95 32.60 3.34
N PRO A 346 -23.69 33.05 3.27
CA PRO A 346 -22.66 32.70 4.26
C PRO A 346 -22.81 33.52 5.55
N PRO A 347 -22.42 33.00 6.73
CA PRO A 347 -22.33 33.82 7.92
C PRO A 347 -21.09 34.71 7.92
N ALA A 348 -21.26 35.86 8.55
CA ALA A 348 -20.36 37.00 8.61
C ALA A 348 -19.03 36.74 9.33
N ARG A 349 -18.04 37.56 8.95
CA ARG A 349 -16.73 37.72 9.60
C ARG A 349 -16.87 38.13 11.07
N ALA A 350 -16.10 37.49 11.95
CA ALA A 350 -15.59 38.08 13.19
C ALA A 350 -14.23 37.46 13.55
N GLY A 351 -13.25 38.31 13.89
CA GLY A 351 -12.07 37.94 14.68
C GLY A 351 -10.85 37.42 13.92
N GLY A 352 -9.85 38.28 13.73
CA GLY A 352 -8.58 37.91 13.12
C GLY A 352 -7.61 37.21 14.08
N VAL A 353 -6.82 36.29 13.53
CA VAL A 353 -5.46 35.96 14.00
C VAL A 353 -4.62 35.70 12.75
N ARG A 354 -3.53 36.48 12.57
CA ARG A 354 -2.58 36.29 11.47
C ARG A 354 -1.75 35.02 11.72
N PRO A 355 -1.55 34.13 10.73
CA PRO A 355 -0.48 33.14 10.83
C PRO A 355 0.88 33.83 10.57
N ARG A 356 1.79 33.72 11.54
CA ARG A 356 3.21 34.06 11.37
C ARG A 356 3.83 33.07 10.37
N ALA A 357 4.48 33.60 9.34
CA ALA A 357 5.33 32.81 8.44
C ALA A 357 6.53 32.23 9.21
N PRO A 358 6.96 30.98 8.93
CA PRO A 358 8.21 30.47 9.47
C PRO A 358 9.38 31.17 8.77
N ALA A 359 10.25 31.80 9.58
CA ALA A 359 11.49 32.38 9.13
C ALA A 359 12.41 31.27 8.59
N ALA A 360 12.80 31.41 7.33
CA ALA A 360 13.90 30.66 6.75
C ALA A 360 15.19 30.97 7.52
N ARG A 361 15.66 30.05 8.34
CA ARG A 361 17.04 30.06 8.83
C ARG A 361 17.93 29.51 7.71
N ARG A 362 18.69 30.42 7.10
CA ARG A 362 19.96 30.10 6.47
C ARG A 362 20.91 29.62 7.57
N LEU A 363 21.48 28.44 7.41
CA LEU A 363 22.71 28.05 8.07
C LEU A 363 23.76 27.84 6.97
N CYS A 364 24.95 28.37 7.26
CA CYS A 364 26.14 28.33 6.42
C CYS A 364 26.64 26.89 6.22
#